data_AF-A0A952S2G5-F1
#
_entry.id   AF-A0A952S2G5-F1
#
_cell.length_a   1.000
_cell.length_b   1.000
_cell.length_c   1.000
_cell.angle_alpha   90.00
_cell.angle_beta   90.00
_cell.angle_gamma   90.00
#
_symmetry.space_group_name_H-M   'P 1'
#
loop_
_entity.id
_entity.type
_entity.pdbx_description
1 polymer ?
#
loop_
_entity_poly.entity_id
_entity_poly.type
_entity_poly.pdbx_seq_one_letter_code
_entity_poly.pdbx_strand_id
1 'polypeptide(L)' 'MALVIVNNNESIENALRRFKRKVISEEIIKDLKKHAHFIPPGQKAKLKSANARKRNRRRFRQQRSINTAPRPSGGGQNR' A
#
# COMPACT_ATOMS: atom_id res chain seq x y z
N MET A 1 -6.07 -15.28 -2.51
CA MET A 1 -7.53 -15.46 -2.75
C MET A 1 -8.28 -14.63 -1.72
N ALA A 2 -9.34 -13.91 -2.09
CA ALA A 2 -9.99 -12.96 -1.17
C ALA A 2 -11.41 -13.43 -0.80
N LEU A 3 -11.57 -13.92 0.43
CA LEU A 3 -12.87 -14.25 1.02
C LEU A 3 -13.12 -13.29 2.20
N VAL A 4 -14.33 -12.72 2.26
CA VAL A 4 -14.79 -11.92 3.40
C VAL A 4 -16.17 -12.41 3.77
N ILE A 5 -16.30 -12.93 4.98
CA ILE A 5 -17.59 -13.33 5.57
C ILE A 5 -18.18 -12.09 6.24
N VAL A 6 -19.43 -11.77 5.92
CA VAL A 6 -20.14 -10.61 6.49
C VAL A 6 -20.90 -11.08 7.71
N ASN A 7 -20.77 -10.34 8.82
CA ASN A 7 -21.52 -10.62 10.05
C ASN A 7 -22.82 -9.79 10.07
N ASN A 8 -23.85 -10.29 10.76
CA ASN A 8 -25.20 -9.69 10.78
C ASN A 8 -25.24 -8.23 11.29
N ASN A 9 -24.21 -7.76 12.00
CA ASN A 9 -24.14 -6.41 12.59
C ASN A 9 -23.25 -5.45 11.79
N GLU A 10 -22.86 -5.79 10.55
CA GLU A 10 -22.06 -4.90 9.70
C GLU A 10 -22.88 -4.31 8.54
N SER A 11 -22.72 -3.00 8.31
CA SER A 11 -23.20 -2.37 7.08
C SER A 11 -22.45 -2.94 5.86
N ILE A 12 -23.18 -3.15 4.77
CA ILE A 12 -22.67 -3.65 3.47
C ILE A 12 -21.44 -2.86 3.01
N GLU A 13 -21.42 -1.56 3.25
CA GLU A 13 -20.34 -0.66 2.84
C GLU A 13 -19.01 -1.00 3.57
N ASN A 14 -19.09 -1.36 4.86
CA ASN A 14 -17.93 -1.79 5.64
C ASN A 14 -17.40 -3.14 5.15
N ALA A 15 -18.28 -4.07 4.78
CA ALA A 15 -17.88 -5.34 4.18
C ALA A 15 -17.14 -5.13 2.84
N LEU A 16 -17.66 -4.27 1.96
CA LEU A 16 -17.02 -3.92 0.69
C LEU A 16 -15.65 -3.26 0.90
N ARG A 17 -15.53 -2.40 1.92
CA ARG A 17 -14.24 -1.78 2.25
C ARG A 17 -13.20 -2.81 2.68
N ARG A 18 -13.58 -3.80 3.50
CA ARG A 18 -12.69 -4.90 3.91
C ARG A 18 -12.33 -5.79 2.72
N PHE A 19 -13.30 -6.11 1.88
CA PHE A 19 -13.07 -6.87 0.64
C PHE A 19 -12.07 -6.16 -0.28
N LYS A 20 -12.26 -4.86 -0.54
CA LYS A 20 -11.33 -4.06 -1.34
C LYS A 20 -9.92 -4.06 -0.74
N ARG A 21 -9.78 -3.93 0.59
CA ARG A 21 -8.47 -4.02 1.26
C ARG A 21 -7.84 -5.40 1.08
N LYS A 22 -8.60 -6.48 1.22
CA LYS A 22 -8.13 -7.86 1.05
C LYS A 22 -7.71 -8.14 -0.41
N VAL A 23 -8.48 -7.68 -1.39
CA VAL A 23 -8.11 -7.79 -2.82
C VAL A 23 -6.81 -7.04 -3.13
N ILE A 24 -6.62 -5.86 -2.53
CA ILE A 24 -5.39 -5.08 -2.69
C ILE A 24 -4.20 -5.77 -1.99
N SER A 25 -4.39 -6.30 -0.78
CA SER A 25 -3.31 -6.95 -0.02
C SER A 25 -2.81 -8.21 -0.70
N GLU A 26 -3.72 -8.98 -1.31
CA GLU A 26 -3.41 -10.21 -2.04
C GLU A 26 -2.86 -9.93 -3.46
N GLU A 27 -2.67 -8.66 -3.85
CA GLU A 27 -2.18 -8.20 -5.15
C GLU A 27 -2.90 -8.82 -6.39
N ILE A 28 -4.11 -9.37 -6.24
CA ILE A 28 -4.83 -10.16 -7.28
C ILE A 28 -4.96 -9.39 -8.61
N ILE A 29 -5.41 -8.13 -8.55
CA ILE A 29 -5.60 -7.29 -9.76
C ILE A 29 -4.26 -6.99 -10.45
N LYS A 30 -3.18 -6.86 -9.67
CA LYS A 30 -1.85 -6.56 -10.19
C LYS A 30 -1.26 -7.78 -10.88
N ASP A 31 -1.48 -8.97 -10.34
CA ASP A 31 -1.07 -10.21 -10.97
C ASP A 31 -1.84 -10.48 -12.25
N LEU A 32 -3.16 -10.27 -12.26
CA LEU A 32 -3.96 -10.29 -13.48
C LEU A 32 -3.37 -9.39 -14.58
N LYS A 33 -3.06 -8.13 -14.26
CA LYS A 33 -2.45 -7.19 -15.23
C LYS A 33 -1.08 -7.63 -15.73
N LYS A 34 -0.27 -8.24 -14.87
CA LYS A 34 1.07 -8.72 -15.21
C LYS A 34 1.03 -9.99 -16.08
N HIS A 35 -0.02 -10.78 -15.94
CA HIS A 35 -0.22 -12.04 -16.68
C HIS A 35 -1.17 -11.90 -17.88
N ALA A 36 -1.79 -10.73 -18.08
CA ALA A 36 -2.68 -10.47 -19.21
C ALA A 36 -1.98 -10.52 -20.58
N HIS A 37 -0.65 -10.36 -20.62
CA HIS A 37 0.14 -10.41 -21.84
C HIS A 37 1.51 -11.02 -21.54
N PHE A 38 2.10 -11.72 -22.52
CA PHE A 38 3.46 -12.19 -22.39
C PHE A 38 4.42 -10.99 -22.35
N ILE A 39 5.20 -10.91 -21.27
CA ILE A 39 6.23 -9.90 -21.10
C ILE A 39 7.59 -10.60 -21.21
N PRO A 40 8.45 -10.23 -22.17
CA PRO A 40 9.79 -10.77 -22.28
C PRO A 40 10.58 -10.62 -20.96
N PRO A 41 11.46 -11.59 -20.63
CA PRO A 41 12.14 -11.63 -19.34
C PRO A 41 12.98 -10.36 -19.08
N GLY A 42 13.61 -9.79 -20.10
CA GLY A 42 14.35 -8.52 -19.98
C GLY A 42 13.46 -7.33 -19.60
N GLN A 43 12.25 -7.25 -20.14
CA GLN A 43 11.30 -6.19 -19.83
C GLN A 43 10.69 -6.38 -18.42
N LYS A 44 10.48 -7.63 -18.00
CA LYS A 44 10.08 -7.99 -16.63
C LYS A 44 11.14 -7.54 -15.60
N ALA A 45 12.43 -7.73 -15.89
CA ALA A 45 13.52 -7.27 -15.03
C ALA A 45 13.57 -5.73 -14.91
N LYS A 46 13.41 -5.01 -16.03
CA LYS A 46 13.31 -3.53 -16.05
C LYS A 46 12.12 -3.02 -15.24
N LEU A 47 10.96 -3.66 -15.39
CA LEU A 47 9.75 -3.28 -14.64
C LEU A 47 9.89 -3.53 -13.13
N LYS A 48 10.56 -4.64 -12.74
CA LYS A 48 10.85 -4.95 -11.34
C LYS A 48 11.74 -3.87 -10.70
N SER A 49 12.83 -3.48 -11.37
CA SER A 49 13.76 -2.46 -10.85
C SER A 49 13.12 -1.07 -10.78
N ALA A 50 12.33 -0.68 -11.79
CA ALA A 50 11.59 0.57 -11.78
C ALA A 50 10.57 0.65 -10.62
N ASN A 51 9.83 -0.44 -10.38
CA ASN A 51 8.88 -0.52 -9.27
C ASN A 51 9.57 -0.48 -7.90
N ALA A 52 10.72 -1.15 -7.75
CA ALA A 52 11.51 -1.10 -6.52
C ALA A 52 12.01 0.33 -6.23
N ARG A 53 12.57 1.02 -7.24
CA ARG A 53 13.01 2.42 -7.12
C ARG A 53 11.85 3.34 -6.75
N LYS A 54 10.67 3.16 -7.35
CA LYS A 54 9.46 3.94 -7.03
C LYS A 54 9.00 3.72 -5.58
N ARG A 55 8.99 2.47 -5.11
CA ARG A 55 8.68 2.14 -3.69
C ARG A 55 9.66 2.81 -2.74
N ASN A 56 10.95 2.75 -3.05
CA ASN A 56 12.00 3.34 -2.23
C ASN A 56 11.88 4.86 -2.12
N ARG A 57 11.66 5.55 -3.25
CA ARG A 57 11.40 7.00 -3.26
C ARG A 57 10.21 7.41 -2.40
N ARG A 58 9.12 6.64 -2.42
CA ARG A 58 7.95 6.91 -1.58
C ARG A 58 8.27 6.76 -0.09
N ARG A 59 9.03 5.72 0.29
CA ARG A 59 9.48 5.51 1.68
C ARG A 59 10.37 6.64 2.16
N PHE A 60 11.39 7.01 1.39
CA PHE A 60 12.27 8.12 1.77
C PHE A 60 11.57 9.46 1.88
N ARG A 61 10.57 9.74 1.03
CA ARG A 61 9.79 10.98 1.13
C ARG A 61 8.98 11.05 2.43
N GLN A 62 8.38 9.93 2.84
CA GLN A 62 7.68 9.83 4.13
C GLN A 62 8.64 9.96 5.32
N GLN A 63 9.85 9.39 5.20
CA GLN A 63 10.86 9.45 6.25
C GLN A 63 11.46 10.84 6.40
N ARG A 64 11.67 11.56 5.28
CA ARG A 64 12.09 12.97 5.32
C ARG A 64 11.04 13.85 5.98
N SER A 65 9.74 13.70 5.68
CA SER A 65 8.70 14.51 6.33
C SER A 65 8.62 14.30 7.84
N ILE A 66 8.97 13.11 8.35
CA ILE A 66 9.01 12.83 9.80
C ILE A 66 10.22 13.49 10.45
N ASN A 67 11.37 13.51 9.76
CA ASN A 67 12.63 14.01 10.31
C ASN A 67 12.85 15.52 10.09
N THR A 68 12.14 16.15 9.15
CA THR A 68 12.22 17.59 8.86
C THR A 68 11.05 18.39 9.43
N ALA A 69 10.12 17.76 10.14
CA ALA A 69 9.15 18.49 10.96
C ALA A 69 9.92 19.12 12.13
N PRO A 70 9.78 20.44 12.40
CA PRO A 70 10.35 21.02 13.61
C PRO A 70 9.79 20.25 14.81
N ARG A 71 10.67 19.71 15.67
CA ARG A 71 10.25 19.21 16.98
C ARG A 71 9.48 20.36 17.65
N PRO A 72 8.28 20.15 18.21
CA PRO A 72 7.61 21.20 18.95
C PRO A 72 8.53 21.58 20.11
N SER A 73 9.16 22.74 19.99
CA SER A 73 9.90 23.40 21.05
C SER A 73 8.87 24.15 21.88
N GLY A 74 8.48 23.60 23.03
CA GLY A 74 7.79 24.37 24.04
C GLY A 74 6.79 23.61 24.90
N GLY A 75 7.06 23.62 26.22
CA GLY A 75 6.02 24.03 27.17
C GLY A 75 5.61 23.01 28.21
N GLY A 76 6.08 23.20 29.45
CA GLY A 76 5.28 22.94 30.65
C GLY A 76 5.58 21.64 31.40
N GLN A 77 6.59 21.69 32.27
CA GLN A 77 6.44 21.04 33.58
C GLN A 77 5.27 21.75 34.28
N ASN A 78 4.19 21.04 34.60
CA ASN A 78 3.26 21.47 35.63
C ASN A 78 2.95 20.25 36.50
N ARG A 79 3.43 20.37 37.74
CA ARG A 79 2.85 19.95 39.03
C ARG A 79 1.84 18.80 38.99
#